data_AF-A0A941JFP2-F1
#
_entry.id   AF-A0A941JFP2-F1
#
_cell.length_a   1.000
_cell.length_b   1.000
_cell.length_c   1.000
_cell.angle_alpha   90.00
_cell.angle_beta   90.00
_cell.angle_gamma   90.00
#
_symmetry.space_group_name_H-M   'P 1'
#
loop_
_entity.id
_entity.type
_entity.pdbx_description
1 polymer ?
#
loop_
_entity_poly.entity_id
_entity_poly.type
_entity_poly.pdbx_seq_one_letter_code
_entity_poly.pdbx_strand_id
1 'polypeptide(L)'
;MRLTQSGARVRPWLEFHLMVKIADIGNFEALPPFVAALLAGDVAALDRALAEGCDIEAAIVLGPHTQEPPLLLALAANAATSVHWLVERGADLNRADAPAFALAARYGTPDLMRHLAAHGADIHARRKVGGDAYQQALYGRKLKHLPVIEALGHTAARHGGEAFRSAVFSRNRQAVDFFLAHGVDINFHARDQVFSDSATPLLVAARNRDLNLCRLLVEHGADVSLTNRDGDRPYTVAVEQDDAALAAYFKSLEPPELHSLANRLHELKPYKLAPDLLDFLQGAQRRIELPDCDFGFVEFFALTDTVPMKAGRKKVLRLSRSSGDYSDTVLVWNPKTRRIGYWDIEHEEYGDIATFQDFMAAPALHMNRVADGEYSE
;
A
#
# COMPACT_ATOMS: atom_id res chain seq x y z
N MET A 1 28.06 23.61 62.45
CA MET A 1 26.99 22.77 63.02
C MET A 1 25.67 23.23 62.40
N ARG A 2 24.87 22.25 61.96
CA ARG A 2 23.54 22.29 61.31
C ARG A 2 22.67 23.50 61.73
N LEU A 3 21.83 24.09 60.87
CA LEU A 3 20.59 23.48 60.38
C LEU A 3 20.09 24.14 59.09
N THR A 4 19.70 23.28 58.15
CA THR A 4 19.04 23.52 56.87
C THR A 4 17.57 23.86 57.05
N GLN A 5 17.07 24.94 56.43
CA GLN A 5 15.63 25.13 56.19
C GLN A 5 15.22 24.41 54.91
N SER A 6 14.35 23.41 55.05
CA SER A 6 13.71 22.71 53.95
C SER A 6 12.60 23.57 53.35
N GLY A 7 12.87 24.23 52.23
CA GLY A 7 11.83 24.76 51.35
C GLY A 7 11.22 23.60 50.56
N ALA A 8 10.05 23.13 50.97
CA ALA A 8 9.26 22.18 50.19
C ALA A 8 8.84 22.84 48.87
N ARG A 9 9.48 22.47 47.76
CA ARG A 9 8.96 22.75 46.41
C ARG A 9 7.70 21.91 46.21
N VAL A 10 6.55 22.57 46.32
CA VAL A 10 5.28 22.03 45.82
C VAL A 10 5.46 21.83 44.31
N ARG A 11 5.45 20.57 43.85
CA ARG A 11 5.39 20.28 42.42
C ARG A 11 4.02 20.76 41.92
N PRO A 12 3.91 21.62 40.90
CA PRO A 12 2.63 21.94 40.32
C PRO A 12 2.05 20.65 39.74
N TRP A 13 0.82 20.36 40.12
CA TRP A 13 0.05 19.23 39.62
C TRP A 13 -0.08 19.34 38.09
N LEU A 14 -0.03 18.20 37.40
CA LEU A 14 -0.35 18.12 35.97
C LEU A 14 -1.76 18.67 35.75
N GLU A 15 -1.87 19.87 35.17
CA GLU A 15 -3.11 20.33 34.56
C GLU A 15 -3.36 19.46 33.32
N PHE A 16 -4.18 18.42 33.48
CA PHE A 16 -4.74 17.68 32.36
C PHE A 16 -5.67 18.61 31.59
N HIS A 17 -5.13 19.33 30.62
CA HIS A 17 -5.92 20.05 29.63
C HIS A 17 -6.66 19.00 28.81
N LEU A 18 -7.98 18.92 28.98
CA LEU A 18 -8.87 18.04 28.21
C LEU A 18 -8.86 18.51 26.76
N MET A 19 -8.02 17.90 25.93
CA MET A 19 -8.03 18.14 24.48
C MET A 19 -9.25 17.47 23.85
N VAL A 20 -9.93 18.17 22.95
CA VAL A 20 -11.03 17.61 22.16
C VAL A 20 -10.43 16.90 20.95
N LYS A 21 -10.60 15.58 20.88
CA LYS A 21 -10.17 14.76 19.74
C LYS A 21 -11.26 14.69 18.67
N ILE A 22 -10.91 15.01 17.42
CA ILE A 22 -11.78 14.82 16.27
C ILE A 22 -11.15 13.77 15.35
N ALA A 23 -11.64 12.53 15.45
CA ALA A 23 -11.17 11.37 14.66
C ALA A 23 -9.64 11.33 14.49
N ASP A 24 -9.16 11.28 13.25
CA ASP A 24 -7.74 11.40 12.88
C ASP A 24 -7.35 12.81 12.40
N ILE A 25 -8.27 13.78 12.50
CA ILE A 25 -8.04 15.18 12.11
C ILE A 25 -7.10 15.86 13.11
N GLY A 26 -7.29 15.61 14.41
CA GLY A 26 -6.39 16.14 15.42
C GLY A 26 -6.96 16.16 16.85
N ASN A 27 -6.15 16.70 17.75
CA ASN A 27 -6.54 17.03 19.12
C ASN A 27 -6.43 18.55 19.28
N PHE A 28 -7.47 19.17 19.83
CA PHE A 28 -7.58 20.62 19.89
C PHE A 28 -7.82 21.06 21.33
N GLU A 29 -7.11 22.11 21.77
CA GLU A 29 -7.31 22.69 23.11
C GLU A 29 -8.64 23.43 23.21
N ALA A 30 -9.02 24.12 22.13
CA ALA A 30 -10.28 24.83 21.99
C ALA A 30 -10.82 24.65 20.59
N LEU A 31 -12.15 24.68 20.47
CA LEU A 31 -12.84 24.62 19.19
C LEU A 31 -13.60 25.91 18.94
N PRO A 32 -13.70 26.38 17.69
CA PRO A 32 -14.62 27.46 17.34
C PRO A 32 -16.03 27.13 17.83
N PRO A 33 -16.82 28.11 18.34
CA PRO A 33 -18.14 27.85 18.92
C PRO A 33 -19.08 27.05 18.00
N PHE A 34 -19.05 27.35 16.69
CA PHE A 34 -19.83 26.62 15.70
C PHE A 34 -19.41 25.15 15.57
N VAL A 35 -18.11 24.84 15.65
CA VAL A 35 -17.60 23.46 15.65
C VAL A 35 -18.02 22.73 16.93
N ALA A 36 -17.95 23.38 18.09
CA ALA A 36 -18.44 22.79 19.33
C ALA A 36 -19.93 22.45 19.24
N ALA A 37 -20.75 23.34 18.67
CA ALA A 37 -22.17 23.09 18.41
C ALA A 37 -22.40 21.93 17.43
N LEU A 38 -21.63 21.87 16.34
CA LEU A 38 -21.67 20.78 15.35
C LEU A 38 -21.38 19.42 16.01
N LEU A 39 -20.34 19.35 16.83
CA LEU A 39 -19.94 18.11 17.50
C LEU A 39 -20.95 17.70 18.57
N ALA A 40 -21.58 18.66 19.26
CA ALA A 40 -22.59 18.40 20.28
C ALA A 40 -23.98 18.07 19.71
N GLY A 41 -24.24 18.35 18.43
CA GLY A 41 -25.58 18.23 17.87
C GLY A 41 -26.55 19.31 18.35
N ASP A 42 -26.04 20.47 18.76
CA ASP A 42 -26.85 21.58 19.29
C ASP A 42 -27.48 22.39 18.16
N VAL A 43 -28.62 21.89 17.66
CA VAL A 43 -29.39 22.53 16.57
C VAL A 43 -29.74 23.98 16.87
N ALA A 44 -30.03 24.34 18.12
CA ALA A 44 -30.39 25.70 18.48
C ALA A 44 -29.18 26.66 18.36
N ALA A 45 -27.97 26.19 18.71
CA ALA A 45 -26.75 26.96 18.47
C ALA A 45 -26.40 27.04 16.98
N LEU A 46 -26.60 25.95 16.23
CA LEU A 46 -26.37 25.92 14.78
C LEU A 46 -27.31 26.88 14.02
N ASP A 47 -28.60 26.89 14.37
CA ASP A 47 -29.58 27.80 13.77
C ASP A 47 -29.27 29.28 14.06
N ARG A 48 -28.80 29.58 15.29
CA ARG A 48 -28.33 30.94 15.63
C ARG A 48 -27.12 31.34 14.80
N ALA A 49 -26.11 30.46 14.70
CA ALA A 49 -24.92 30.73 13.90
C ALA A 49 -25.27 30.98 12.43
N LEU A 50 -26.19 30.19 11.86
CA LEU A 50 -26.67 30.40 10.49
C LEU A 50 -27.41 31.75 10.33
N ALA A 51 -28.26 32.11 11.30
CA ALA A 51 -28.95 33.41 11.30
C ALA A 51 -27.98 34.61 11.43
N GLU A 52 -26.83 34.40 12.08
CA GLU A 52 -25.72 35.36 12.17
C GLU A 52 -24.83 35.40 10.91
N GLY A 53 -25.16 34.61 9.89
CA GLY A 53 -24.48 34.61 8.59
C GLY A 53 -23.35 33.58 8.46
N CYS A 54 -23.31 32.55 9.31
CA CYS A 54 -22.36 31.45 9.15
C CYS A 54 -22.60 30.71 7.82
N ASP A 55 -21.53 30.57 7.03
CA ASP A 55 -21.53 29.79 5.80
C ASP A 55 -21.29 28.31 6.12
N ILE A 56 -22.27 27.46 5.83
CA ILE A 56 -22.23 26.01 6.08
C ILE A 56 -21.32 25.25 5.08
N GLU A 57 -20.82 25.92 4.05
CA GLU A 57 -19.89 25.37 3.05
C GLU A 57 -18.43 25.79 3.28
N ALA A 58 -18.21 26.87 4.01
CA ALA A 58 -16.89 27.42 4.24
C ALA A 58 -16.06 26.52 5.17
N ALA A 59 -14.83 26.21 4.77
CA ALA A 59 -13.92 25.45 5.61
C ALA A 59 -13.63 26.22 6.91
N ILE A 60 -13.72 25.52 8.05
CA ILE A 60 -13.49 26.10 9.37
C ILE A 60 -12.06 25.83 9.79
N VAL A 61 -11.32 26.89 10.11
CA VAL A 61 -9.96 26.81 10.63
C VAL A 61 -9.99 26.25 12.06
N LEU A 62 -9.34 25.11 12.26
CA LEU A 62 -9.17 24.44 13.56
C LEU A 62 -7.76 24.66 14.14
N GLY A 63 -6.80 25.03 13.29
CA GLY A 63 -5.42 25.27 13.66
C GLY A 63 -4.60 25.83 12.49
N PRO A 64 -3.30 26.09 12.68
CA PRO A 64 -2.45 26.77 11.68
C PRO A 64 -2.42 26.09 10.30
N HIS A 65 -2.61 24.77 10.27
CA HIS A 65 -2.54 23.96 9.05
C HIS A 65 -3.76 23.03 8.89
N THR A 66 -4.84 23.28 9.63
CA THR A 66 -6.03 22.42 9.64
C THR A 66 -7.27 23.26 9.44
N GLN A 67 -7.95 23.02 8.32
CA GLN A 67 -9.25 23.59 8.03
C GLN A 67 -10.11 22.52 7.37
N GLU A 68 -11.38 22.42 7.76
CA GLU A 68 -12.26 21.36 7.29
C GLU A 68 -13.69 21.88 7.11
N PRO A 69 -14.44 21.39 6.10
CA PRO A 69 -15.82 21.79 5.92
C PRO A 69 -16.72 21.25 7.05
N PRO A 70 -17.81 21.97 7.40
CA PRO A 70 -18.72 21.60 8.50
C PRO A 70 -19.23 20.16 8.43
N LEU A 71 -19.59 19.69 7.23
CA LEU A 71 -20.10 18.33 7.02
C LEU A 71 -19.07 17.25 7.32
N LEU A 72 -17.80 17.48 6.96
CA LEU A 72 -16.72 16.54 7.30
C LEU A 72 -16.55 16.45 8.81
N LEU A 73 -16.57 17.58 9.51
CA LEU A 73 -16.44 17.60 10.98
C LEU A 73 -17.61 16.90 11.67
N ALA A 74 -18.84 17.13 11.22
CA ALA A 74 -20.02 16.43 11.72
C ALA A 74 -19.92 14.91 11.49
N LEU A 75 -19.46 14.47 10.31
CA LEU A 75 -19.26 13.05 10.01
C LEU A 75 -18.12 12.44 10.83
N ALA A 76 -16.98 13.13 10.95
CA ALA A 76 -15.81 12.70 11.74
C ALA A 76 -16.13 12.56 13.22
N ALA A 77 -16.98 13.44 13.75
CA ALA A 77 -17.51 13.37 15.10
C ALA A 77 -18.67 12.36 15.25
N ASN A 78 -19.15 11.79 14.13
CA ASN A 78 -20.35 10.96 14.08
C ASN A 78 -21.58 11.64 14.72
N ALA A 79 -21.68 12.97 14.55
CA ALA A 79 -22.74 13.81 15.08
C ALA A 79 -23.97 13.76 14.16
N ALA A 80 -24.74 12.68 14.24
CA ALA A 80 -25.85 12.40 13.32
C ALA A 80 -26.86 13.56 13.23
N THR A 81 -27.22 14.17 14.36
CA THR A 81 -28.12 15.33 14.42
C THR A 81 -27.61 16.48 13.55
N SER A 82 -26.32 16.81 13.63
CA SER A 82 -25.71 17.87 12.84
C SER A 82 -25.59 17.51 11.36
N VAL A 83 -25.33 16.24 11.05
CA VAL A 83 -25.33 15.76 9.66
C VAL A 83 -26.71 15.94 9.04
N HIS A 84 -27.78 15.53 9.72
CA HIS A 84 -29.16 15.75 9.26
C HIS A 84 -29.47 17.24 9.10
N TRP A 85 -29.11 18.05 10.10
CA TRP A 85 -29.28 19.50 10.06
C TRP A 85 -28.63 20.15 8.84
N LEU A 86 -27.38 19.76 8.52
CA LEU A 86 -26.64 20.24 7.35
C LEU A 86 -27.28 19.80 6.03
N VAL A 87 -27.67 18.53 5.92
CA VAL A 87 -28.35 17.99 4.73
C VAL A 87 -29.67 18.73 4.46
N GLU A 88 -30.48 18.96 5.50
CA GLU A 88 -31.75 19.70 5.40
C GLU A 88 -31.57 21.17 4.97
N ARG A 89 -30.38 21.75 5.20
CA ARG A 89 -30.03 23.12 4.81
C ARG A 89 -29.32 23.21 3.46
N GLY A 90 -29.26 22.09 2.75
CA GLY A 90 -28.74 22.03 1.38
C GLY A 90 -27.22 22.03 1.31
N ALA A 91 -26.53 21.50 2.32
CA ALA A 91 -25.09 21.29 2.24
C ALA A 91 -24.72 20.46 1.00
N ASP A 92 -23.66 20.84 0.29
CA ASP A 92 -23.17 20.13 -0.89
C ASP A 92 -22.56 18.79 -0.48
N LEU A 93 -23.27 17.70 -0.80
CA LEU A 93 -22.85 16.34 -0.48
C LEU A 93 -21.75 15.81 -1.41
N ASN A 94 -21.49 16.50 -2.52
CA ASN A 94 -20.68 16.01 -3.65
C ASN A 94 -19.44 16.87 -3.92
N ARG A 95 -19.00 17.61 -2.92
CA ARG A 95 -17.74 18.37 -2.98
C ARG A 95 -16.57 17.49 -3.38
N ALA A 96 -15.75 17.95 -4.32
CA ALA A 96 -14.63 17.16 -4.85
C ALA A 96 -13.52 16.87 -3.81
N ASP A 97 -13.35 17.73 -2.81
CA ASP A 97 -12.38 17.59 -1.72
C ASP A 97 -12.90 16.76 -0.53
N ALA A 98 -14.23 16.77 -0.34
CA ALA A 98 -14.90 16.20 0.82
C ALA A 98 -16.25 15.51 0.47
N PRO A 99 -16.25 14.49 -0.41
CA PRO A 99 -17.49 13.81 -0.80
C PRO A 99 -18.12 13.08 0.39
N ALA A 100 -19.39 13.41 0.69
CA ALA A 100 -20.05 13.04 1.93
C ALA A 100 -20.19 11.52 2.10
N PHE A 101 -20.51 10.79 1.04
CA PHE A 101 -20.69 9.33 1.12
C PHE A 101 -19.40 8.61 1.48
N ALA A 102 -18.27 8.97 0.86
CA ALA A 102 -16.97 8.40 1.16
C ALA A 102 -16.52 8.75 2.60
N LEU A 103 -16.79 9.98 3.07
CA LEU A 103 -16.53 10.38 4.45
C LEU A 103 -17.39 9.60 5.45
N ALA A 104 -18.68 9.38 5.15
CA ALA A 104 -19.55 8.57 5.97
C ALA A 104 -19.11 7.10 6.02
N ALA A 105 -18.60 6.56 4.91
CA ALA A 105 -18.00 5.24 4.86
C ALA A 105 -16.78 5.10 5.80
N ARG A 106 -16.02 6.18 6.02
CA ARG A 106 -14.90 6.19 6.97
C ARG A 106 -15.33 6.41 8.41
N TYR A 107 -16.17 7.40 8.66
CA TYR A 107 -16.41 7.93 10.00
C TYR A 107 -17.78 7.58 10.57
N GLY A 108 -18.81 7.63 9.74
CA GLY A 108 -20.21 7.61 10.13
C GLY A 108 -20.77 6.24 10.51
N THR A 109 -22.09 6.14 10.48
CA THR A 109 -22.87 4.91 10.67
C THR A 109 -23.48 4.42 9.35
N PRO A 110 -23.90 3.14 9.27
CA PRO A 110 -24.72 2.64 8.16
C PRO A 110 -25.94 3.50 7.86
N ASP A 111 -26.60 4.04 8.89
CA ASP A 111 -27.81 4.85 8.73
C ASP A 111 -27.50 6.22 8.14
N LEU A 112 -26.40 6.86 8.55
CA LEU A 112 -25.93 8.09 7.93
C LEU A 112 -25.55 7.88 6.47
N MET A 113 -24.89 6.76 6.14
CA MET A 113 -24.58 6.44 4.75
C MET A 113 -25.84 6.30 3.89
N ARG A 114 -26.85 5.56 4.37
CA ARG A 114 -28.14 5.42 3.67
C ARG A 114 -28.87 6.76 3.55
N HIS A 115 -28.86 7.56 4.61
CA HIS A 115 -29.48 8.89 4.60
C HIS A 115 -28.83 9.79 3.55
N LEU A 116 -27.49 9.87 3.53
CA LEU A 116 -26.76 10.69 2.56
C LEU A 116 -27.00 10.21 1.12
N ALA A 117 -26.97 8.90 0.87
CA ALA A 117 -27.27 8.34 -0.45
C ALA A 117 -28.70 8.69 -0.89
N ALA A 118 -29.68 8.61 0.01
CA ALA A 118 -31.07 8.99 -0.26
C ALA A 118 -31.26 10.49 -0.56
N HIS A 119 -30.31 11.34 -0.13
CA HIS A 119 -30.31 12.78 -0.39
C HIS A 119 -29.34 13.18 -1.52
N GLY A 120 -28.90 12.22 -2.34
CA GLY A 120 -28.15 12.50 -3.56
C GLY A 120 -26.63 12.59 -3.40
N ALA A 121 -26.08 12.11 -2.29
CA ALA A 121 -24.63 11.90 -2.20
C ALA A 121 -24.18 10.85 -3.23
N ASP A 122 -23.14 11.17 -4.01
CA ASP A 122 -22.54 10.29 -4.99
C ASP A 122 -21.81 9.14 -4.30
N ILE A 123 -22.39 7.95 -4.41
CA ILE A 123 -21.86 6.72 -3.81
C ILE A 123 -20.56 6.23 -4.47
N HIS A 124 -20.21 6.76 -5.65
CA HIS A 124 -18.99 6.40 -6.40
C HIS A 124 -17.86 7.42 -6.25
N ALA A 125 -18.10 8.51 -5.53
CA ALA A 125 -17.11 9.55 -5.33
C ALA A 125 -15.84 9.01 -4.66
N ARG A 126 -14.68 9.50 -5.13
CA ARG A 126 -13.35 9.10 -4.66
C ARG A 126 -12.68 10.26 -3.95
N ARG A 127 -12.06 9.99 -2.80
CA ARG A 127 -11.14 10.94 -2.16
C ARG A 127 -9.74 10.79 -2.73
N LYS A 128 -8.95 11.87 -2.65
CA LYS A 128 -7.51 11.84 -2.95
C LYS A 128 -6.74 10.86 -2.05
N VAL A 129 -7.13 10.79 -0.77
CA VAL A 129 -6.52 9.91 0.23
C VAL A 129 -7.53 8.84 0.62
N GLY A 130 -7.15 7.57 0.53
CA GLY A 130 -8.01 6.43 0.87
C GLY A 130 -9.12 6.16 -0.15
N GLY A 131 -9.06 6.75 -1.34
CA GLY A 131 -9.89 6.44 -2.51
C GLY A 131 -11.40 6.39 -2.28
N ASP A 132 -12.06 5.35 -2.81
CA ASP A 132 -13.53 5.19 -2.80
C ASP A 132 -14.11 4.75 -1.44
N ALA A 133 -15.42 4.56 -1.39
CA ALA A 133 -16.14 4.16 -0.17
C ALA A 133 -15.61 2.87 0.46
N TYR A 134 -15.20 1.86 -0.33
CA TYR A 134 -14.66 0.63 0.22
C TYR A 134 -13.31 0.86 0.91
N GLN A 135 -12.40 1.58 0.24
CA GLN A 135 -11.11 1.93 0.82
C GLN A 135 -11.26 2.83 2.05
N GLN A 136 -12.18 3.80 2.03
CA GLN A 136 -12.52 4.65 3.18
C GLN A 136 -13.03 3.82 4.37
N ALA A 137 -13.89 2.83 4.13
CA ALA A 137 -14.40 1.94 5.16
C ALA A 137 -13.27 1.08 5.78
N LEU A 138 -12.35 0.54 4.97
CA LEU A 138 -11.19 -0.18 5.49
C LEU A 138 -10.26 0.72 6.29
N TYR A 139 -9.97 1.93 5.79
CA TYR A 139 -9.15 2.92 6.47
C TYR A 139 -9.75 3.32 7.83
N GLY A 140 -11.06 3.54 7.88
CA GLY A 140 -11.82 3.81 9.11
C GLY A 140 -12.07 2.59 10.00
N ARG A 141 -11.62 1.39 9.59
CA ARG A 141 -11.87 0.10 10.25
C ARG A 141 -13.36 -0.19 10.46
N LYS A 142 -14.20 0.18 9.48
CA LYS A 142 -15.67 0.07 9.50
C LYS A 142 -16.17 -1.10 8.67
N LEU A 143 -15.80 -2.34 9.02
CA LEU A 143 -16.20 -3.52 8.24
C LEU A 143 -17.71 -3.69 8.07
N LYS A 144 -18.50 -3.24 9.04
CA LYS A 144 -19.97 -3.24 8.96
C LYS A 144 -20.55 -2.30 7.89
N HIS A 145 -19.73 -1.44 7.29
CA HIS A 145 -20.13 -0.54 6.22
C HIS A 145 -20.01 -1.18 4.84
N LEU A 146 -19.18 -2.22 4.67
CA LEU A 146 -19.01 -2.89 3.37
C LEU A 146 -20.35 -3.41 2.80
N PRO A 147 -21.22 -4.09 3.59
CA PRO A 147 -22.52 -4.53 3.07
C PRO A 147 -23.46 -3.37 2.69
N VAL A 148 -23.31 -2.21 3.32
CA VAL A 148 -24.13 -1.01 3.01
C VAL A 148 -23.68 -0.41 1.69
N ILE A 149 -22.36 -0.33 1.46
CA ILE A 149 -21.77 0.14 0.21
C ILE A 149 -22.23 -0.74 -0.95
N GLU A 150 -22.16 -2.06 -0.76
CA GLU A 150 -22.63 -3.05 -1.74
C GLU A 150 -24.13 -2.88 -2.04
N ALA A 151 -24.96 -2.86 -1.01
CA ALA A 151 -26.42 -2.77 -1.14
C ALA A 151 -26.90 -1.48 -1.81
N LEU A 152 -26.12 -0.40 -1.72
CA LEU A 152 -26.42 0.88 -2.38
C LEU A 152 -25.97 0.93 -3.84
N GLY A 153 -25.27 -0.08 -4.34
CA GLY A 153 -24.90 -0.21 -5.76
C GLY A 153 -23.43 0.10 -6.08
N HIS A 154 -22.60 0.42 -5.08
CA HIS A 154 -21.15 0.52 -5.25
C HIS A 154 -20.53 -0.89 -5.11
N THR A 155 -20.80 -1.74 -6.10
CA THR A 155 -20.53 -3.20 -6.00
C THR A 155 -19.04 -3.57 -5.95
N ALA A 156 -18.70 -4.61 -5.20
CA ALA A 156 -17.35 -5.16 -5.09
C ALA A 156 -16.81 -5.65 -6.44
N ALA A 157 -17.67 -6.26 -7.27
CA ALA A 157 -17.30 -6.72 -8.61
C ALA A 157 -16.77 -5.59 -9.52
N ARG A 158 -17.27 -4.36 -9.34
CA ARG A 158 -16.88 -3.21 -10.18
C ARG A 158 -15.84 -2.30 -9.53
N HIS A 159 -15.86 -2.19 -8.20
CA HIS A 159 -15.08 -1.18 -7.48
C HIS A 159 -14.19 -1.75 -6.37
N GLY A 160 -14.32 -3.04 -6.03
CA GLY A 160 -13.69 -3.63 -4.86
C GLY A 160 -12.20 -3.96 -5.01
N GLY A 161 -11.61 -3.91 -6.21
CA GLY A 161 -10.26 -4.42 -6.49
C GLY A 161 -9.16 -3.83 -5.60
N GLU A 162 -9.07 -2.50 -5.50
CA GLU A 162 -8.06 -1.84 -4.66
C GLU A 162 -8.27 -2.15 -3.16
N ALA A 163 -9.52 -2.12 -2.70
CA ALA A 163 -9.87 -2.42 -1.32
C ALA A 163 -9.62 -3.89 -0.96
N PHE A 164 -9.88 -4.82 -1.87
CA PHE A 164 -9.60 -6.24 -1.71
C PHE A 164 -8.10 -6.51 -1.60
N ARG A 165 -7.28 -5.94 -2.49
CA ARG A 165 -5.82 -6.03 -2.39
C ARG A 165 -5.31 -5.46 -1.06
N SER A 166 -5.89 -4.35 -0.60
CA SER A 166 -5.57 -3.74 0.70
C SER A 166 -6.00 -4.60 1.90
N ALA A 167 -7.13 -5.31 1.80
CA ALA A 167 -7.59 -6.28 2.79
C ALA A 167 -6.64 -7.48 2.88
N VAL A 168 -6.13 -7.97 1.75
CA VAL A 168 -5.11 -9.02 1.70
C VAL A 168 -3.79 -8.56 2.33
N PHE A 169 -3.33 -7.36 1.98
CA PHE A 169 -2.12 -6.76 2.57
C PHE A 169 -2.21 -6.67 4.09
N SER A 170 -3.33 -6.16 4.61
CA SER A 170 -3.58 -6.01 6.05
C SER A 170 -4.03 -7.31 6.74
N ARG A 171 -4.10 -8.44 6.02
CA ARG A 171 -4.59 -9.74 6.50
C ARG A 171 -5.97 -9.67 7.16
N ASN A 172 -6.81 -8.77 6.68
CA ASN A 172 -8.16 -8.59 7.21
C ASN A 172 -9.09 -9.67 6.65
N ARG A 173 -9.12 -10.83 7.30
CA ARG A 173 -9.86 -12.00 6.83
C ARG A 173 -11.34 -11.73 6.58
N GLN A 174 -12.00 -10.97 7.47
CA GLN A 174 -13.42 -10.64 7.31
C GLN A 174 -13.69 -9.78 6.07
N ALA A 175 -12.80 -8.83 5.75
CA ALA A 175 -12.91 -8.06 4.52
C ALA A 175 -12.61 -8.92 3.27
N VAL A 176 -11.59 -9.78 3.33
CA VAL A 176 -11.27 -10.73 2.26
C VAL A 176 -12.48 -11.62 1.94
N ASP A 177 -13.07 -12.25 2.96
CA ASP A 177 -14.24 -13.12 2.80
C ASP A 177 -15.44 -12.34 2.22
N PHE A 178 -15.65 -11.09 2.66
CA PHE A 178 -16.68 -10.23 2.11
C PHE A 178 -16.49 -9.98 0.61
N PHE A 179 -15.30 -9.54 0.18
CA PHE A 179 -15.07 -9.22 -1.23
C PHE A 179 -15.13 -10.45 -2.14
N LEU A 180 -14.60 -11.59 -1.68
CA LEU A 180 -14.71 -12.87 -2.41
C LEU A 180 -16.17 -13.30 -2.58
N ALA A 181 -16.99 -13.15 -1.54
CA ALA A 181 -18.42 -13.48 -1.60
C ALA A 181 -19.23 -12.58 -2.54
N HIS A 182 -18.72 -11.38 -2.86
CA HIS A 182 -19.38 -10.39 -3.72
C HIS A 182 -18.70 -10.23 -5.09
N GLY A 183 -17.96 -11.26 -5.53
CA GLY A 183 -17.47 -11.38 -6.90
C GLY A 183 -16.43 -10.32 -7.28
N VAL A 184 -15.61 -9.87 -6.32
CA VAL A 184 -14.49 -8.98 -6.62
C VAL A 184 -13.57 -9.57 -7.71
N ASP A 185 -12.94 -8.71 -8.51
CA ASP A 185 -11.84 -9.13 -9.37
C ASP A 185 -10.66 -9.62 -8.51
N ILE A 186 -10.57 -10.94 -8.39
CA ILE A 186 -9.53 -11.61 -7.59
C ILE A 186 -8.12 -11.40 -8.15
N ASN A 187 -8.01 -11.02 -9.43
CA ASN A 187 -6.76 -10.78 -10.13
C ASN A 187 -6.45 -9.29 -10.31
N PHE A 188 -7.14 -8.41 -9.58
CA PHE A 188 -6.95 -6.97 -9.67
C PHE A 188 -5.48 -6.55 -9.46
N HIS A 189 -4.91 -5.84 -10.42
CA HIS A 189 -3.49 -5.48 -10.39
C HIS A 189 -3.21 -4.06 -10.92
N ALA A 190 -4.16 -3.12 -10.84
CA ALA A 190 -3.86 -1.75 -11.27
C ALA A 190 -2.78 -1.13 -10.38
N ARG A 191 -1.98 -0.21 -10.93
CA ARG A 191 -0.99 0.56 -10.16
C ARG A 191 -1.70 1.54 -9.22
N ASP A 192 -1.26 1.60 -7.97
CA ASP A 192 -1.65 2.67 -7.04
C ASP A 192 -0.43 3.15 -6.22
N GLN A 193 -0.65 4.02 -5.23
CA GLN A 193 0.41 4.60 -4.39
C GLN A 193 1.05 3.58 -3.44
N VAL A 194 0.36 2.49 -3.10
CA VAL A 194 0.84 1.45 -2.18
C VAL A 194 1.50 0.31 -2.95
N PHE A 195 0.95 -0.04 -4.12
CA PHE A 195 1.41 -1.11 -5.00
C PHE A 195 1.82 -0.53 -6.35
N SER A 196 2.95 0.17 -6.36
CA SER A 196 3.54 0.83 -7.52
C SER A 196 3.95 -0.17 -8.61
N ASP A 197 4.28 -1.39 -8.20
CA ASP A 197 4.66 -2.53 -9.01
C ASP A 197 3.47 -3.23 -9.67
N SER A 198 2.22 -2.85 -9.37
CA SER A 198 1.03 -3.53 -9.91
C SER A 198 0.88 -4.98 -9.41
N ALA A 199 1.18 -5.25 -8.13
CA ALA A 199 0.98 -6.59 -7.56
C ALA A 199 -0.50 -7.04 -7.57
N THR A 200 -0.75 -8.32 -7.87
CA THR A 200 -2.06 -8.98 -7.65
C THR A 200 -2.30 -9.24 -6.16
N PRO A 201 -3.54 -9.50 -5.70
CA PRO A 201 -3.79 -9.88 -4.31
C PRO A 201 -3.04 -11.17 -3.93
N LEU A 202 -2.90 -12.13 -4.85
CA LEU A 202 -2.15 -13.36 -4.61
C LEU A 202 -0.65 -13.10 -4.40
N LEU A 203 -0.04 -12.20 -5.18
CA LEU A 203 1.33 -11.76 -4.96
C LEU A 203 1.51 -11.09 -3.59
N VAL A 204 0.55 -10.25 -3.18
CA VAL A 204 0.57 -9.62 -1.85
C VAL A 204 0.47 -10.68 -0.74
N ALA A 205 -0.40 -11.70 -0.88
CA ALA A 205 -0.48 -12.81 0.06
C ALA A 205 0.83 -13.63 0.10
N ALA A 206 1.47 -13.84 -1.05
CA ALA A 206 2.75 -14.53 -1.15
C ALA A 206 3.87 -13.74 -0.44
N ARG A 207 3.94 -12.41 -0.62
CA ARG A 207 4.87 -11.53 0.10
C ARG A 207 4.68 -11.57 1.61
N ASN A 208 3.44 -11.78 2.03
CA ASN A 208 3.07 -11.97 3.42
C ASN A 208 3.46 -13.38 3.96
N ARG A 209 4.01 -14.28 3.14
CA ARG A 209 4.26 -15.69 3.51
C ARG A 209 3.03 -16.40 4.09
N ASP A 210 1.84 -16.00 3.64
CA ASP A 210 0.58 -16.50 4.16
C ASP A 210 0.04 -17.63 3.29
N LEU A 211 0.61 -18.84 3.45
CA LEU A 211 0.23 -20.00 2.63
C LEU A 211 -1.28 -20.29 2.68
N ASN A 212 -1.93 -20.07 3.82
CA ASN A 212 -3.37 -20.31 3.96
C ASN A 212 -4.19 -19.30 3.17
N LEU A 213 -3.81 -18.02 3.19
CA LEU A 213 -4.45 -17.01 2.36
C LEU A 213 -4.18 -17.24 0.87
N CYS A 214 -2.96 -17.63 0.49
CA CYS A 214 -2.64 -18.02 -0.88
C CYS A 214 -3.51 -19.19 -1.37
N ARG A 215 -3.73 -20.21 -0.53
CA ARG A 215 -4.65 -21.32 -0.84
C ARG A 215 -6.07 -20.86 -1.06
N LEU A 216 -6.59 -20.05 -0.14
CA LEU A 216 -7.94 -19.48 -0.27
C LEU A 216 -8.10 -18.71 -1.58
N LEU A 217 -7.14 -17.84 -1.92
CA LEU A 217 -7.22 -17.05 -3.14
C LEU A 217 -7.17 -17.93 -4.39
N VAL A 218 -6.32 -18.96 -4.42
CA VAL A 218 -6.27 -19.93 -5.53
C VAL A 218 -7.56 -20.75 -5.63
N GLU A 219 -8.14 -21.18 -4.51
CA GLU A 219 -9.43 -21.89 -4.47
C GLU A 219 -10.57 -21.03 -5.06
N HIS A 220 -10.47 -19.71 -4.94
CA HIS A 220 -11.39 -18.74 -5.53
C HIS A 220 -10.98 -18.28 -6.95
N GLY A 221 -9.97 -18.90 -7.58
CA GLY A 221 -9.61 -18.66 -8.97
C GLY A 221 -8.53 -17.60 -9.21
N ALA A 222 -7.72 -17.26 -8.21
CA ALA A 222 -6.55 -16.42 -8.42
C ALA A 222 -5.57 -17.08 -9.40
N ASP A 223 -5.11 -16.34 -10.40
CA ASP A 223 -4.17 -16.82 -11.41
C ASP A 223 -2.74 -16.79 -10.85
N VAL A 224 -2.15 -17.97 -10.70
CA VAL A 224 -0.79 -18.16 -10.17
C VAL A 224 0.29 -17.73 -11.16
N SER A 225 -0.05 -17.48 -12.43
CA SER A 225 0.90 -17.14 -13.48
C SER A 225 1.01 -15.64 -13.76
N LEU A 226 0.08 -14.84 -13.23
CA LEU A 226 0.09 -13.39 -13.43
C LEU A 226 1.31 -12.74 -12.78
N THR A 227 2.00 -11.93 -13.56
CA THR A 227 3.17 -11.17 -13.12
C THR A 227 2.82 -9.73 -12.80
N ASN A 228 3.47 -9.15 -11.80
CA ASN A 228 3.48 -7.69 -11.61
C ASN A 228 4.32 -7.00 -12.71
N ARG A 229 4.51 -5.67 -12.61
CA ARG A 229 5.31 -4.86 -13.55
C ARG A 229 6.79 -5.25 -13.57
N ASP A 230 7.29 -5.77 -12.46
CA ASP A 230 8.69 -6.20 -12.29
C ASP A 230 8.90 -7.66 -12.74
N GLY A 231 7.86 -8.32 -13.24
CA GLY A 231 7.93 -9.69 -13.76
C GLY A 231 7.74 -10.78 -12.69
N ASP A 232 7.49 -10.40 -11.44
CA ASP A 232 7.29 -11.35 -10.35
C ASP A 232 5.92 -12.00 -10.40
N ARG A 233 5.91 -13.33 -10.28
CA ARG A 233 4.73 -14.17 -10.05
C ARG A 233 4.81 -14.80 -8.66
N PRO A 234 3.71 -15.31 -8.09
CA PRO A 234 3.69 -15.85 -6.72
C PRO A 234 4.82 -16.85 -6.40
N TYR A 235 5.19 -17.72 -7.34
CA TYR A 235 6.35 -18.61 -7.18
C TYR A 235 7.68 -17.87 -7.06
N THR A 236 7.96 -16.86 -7.90
CA THR A 236 9.26 -16.15 -7.85
C THR A 236 9.42 -15.36 -6.57
N VAL A 237 8.32 -14.77 -6.05
CA VAL A 237 8.29 -14.15 -4.71
C VAL A 237 8.59 -15.18 -3.61
N ALA A 238 8.01 -16.37 -3.69
CA ALA A 238 8.28 -17.42 -2.69
C ALA A 238 9.75 -17.87 -2.71
N VAL A 239 10.37 -17.98 -3.89
CA VAL A 239 11.81 -18.26 -4.05
C VAL A 239 12.64 -17.09 -3.52
N GLU A 240 12.29 -15.85 -3.86
CA GLU A 240 12.94 -14.63 -3.36
C GLU A 240 12.98 -14.60 -1.84
N GLN A 241 11.88 -15.00 -1.20
CA GLN A 241 11.74 -15.03 0.25
C GLN A 241 12.36 -16.26 0.93
N ASP A 242 12.91 -17.20 0.16
CA ASP A 242 13.41 -18.49 0.67
C ASP A 242 12.30 -19.27 1.43
N ASP A 243 11.06 -19.18 0.96
CA ASP A 243 9.91 -19.92 1.51
C ASP A 243 9.68 -21.20 0.68
N ALA A 244 10.36 -22.27 1.09
CA ALA A 244 10.31 -23.55 0.38
C ALA A 244 8.89 -24.16 0.32
N ALA A 245 8.07 -23.95 1.36
CA ALA A 245 6.72 -24.49 1.41
C ALA A 245 5.81 -23.77 0.40
N LEU A 246 5.89 -22.44 0.35
CA LEU A 246 5.13 -21.62 -0.56
C LEU A 246 5.60 -21.81 -2.02
N ALA A 247 6.91 -21.91 -2.24
CA ALA A 247 7.48 -22.17 -3.56
C ALA A 247 7.05 -23.55 -4.09
N ALA A 248 7.08 -24.59 -3.25
CA ALA A 248 6.60 -25.91 -3.62
C ALA A 248 5.10 -25.91 -3.95
N TYR A 249 4.30 -25.16 -3.19
CA TYR A 249 2.87 -25.00 -3.45
C TYR A 249 2.62 -24.37 -4.83
N PHE A 250 3.18 -23.20 -5.13
CA PHE A 250 2.95 -22.54 -6.42
C PHE A 250 3.51 -23.34 -7.60
N LYS A 251 4.69 -23.94 -7.44
CA LYS A 251 5.27 -24.84 -8.44
C LYS A 251 4.36 -26.03 -8.78
N SER A 252 3.59 -26.52 -7.82
CA SER A 252 2.64 -27.62 -8.05
C SER A 252 1.40 -27.21 -8.85
N LEU A 253 1.11 -25.91 -8.91
CA LEU A 253 -0.04 -25.34 -9.62
C LEU A 253 0.32 -24.84 -11.02
N GLU A 254 1.61 -24.61 -11.26
CA GLU A 254 2.10 -24.05 -12.51
C GLU A 254 2.41 -25.13 -13.55
N PRO A 255 2.32 -24.79 -14.85
CA PRO A 255 2.77 -25.69 -15.90
C PRO A 255 4.23 -26.11 -15.69
N PRO A 256 4.58 -27.41 -15.78
CA PRO A 256 5.95 -27.90 -15.61
C PRO A 256 6.96 -27.20 -16.54
N GLU A 257 6.50 -26.70 -17.67
CA GLU A 257 7.28 -25.96 -18.67
C GLU A 257 7.94 -24.71 -18.10
N LEU A 258 7.33 -24.06 -17.10
CA LEU A 258 7.87 -22.87 -16.43
C LEU A 258 9.07 -23.17 -15.53
N HIS A 259 9.30 -24.45 -15.19
CA HIS A 259 10.40 -24.90 -14.34
C HIS A 259 11.42 -25.76 -15.08
N SER A 260 11.27 -25.91 -16.40
CA SER A 260 12.18 -26.69 -17.24
C SER A 260 13.41 -25.88 -17.62
N LEU A 261 14.60 -26.41 -17.32
CA LEU A 261 15.87 -25.81 -17.73
C LEU A 261 15.96 -25.63 -19.26
N ALA A 262 15.50 -26.62 -20.03
CA ALA A 262 15.56 -26.57 -21.48
C ALA A 262 14.67 -25.43 -22.04
N ASN A 263 13.46 -25.28 -21.50
CA ASN A 263 12.55 -24.20 -21.89
C ASN A 263 13.10 -22.85 -21.48
N ARG A 264 13.67 -22.76 -20.27
CA ARG A 264 14.29 -21.53 -19.78
C ARG A 264 15.45 -21.10 -20.66
N LEU A 265 16.34 -22.02 -21.04
CA LEU A 265 17.44 -21.72 -21.97
C LEU A 265 16.91 -21.23 -23.33
N HIS A 266 15.80 -21.78 -23.81
CA HIS A 266 15.17 -21.30 -25.04
C HIS A 266 14.61 -19.89 -24.89
N GLU A 267 13.86 -19.62 -23.81
CA GLU A 267 13.29 -18.31 -23.49
C GLU A 267 14.36 -17.22 -23.35
N LEU A 268 15.52 -17.57 -22.75
CA LEU A 268 16.60 -16.63 -22.46
C LEU A 268 17.55 -16.38 -23.64
N LYS A 269 17.37 -17.03 -24.80
CA LYS A 269 18.20 -16.77 -26.01
C LYS A 269 18.32 -15.28 -26.38
N PRO A 270 17.25 -14.47 -26.37
CA PRO A 270 17.34 -13.05 -26.69
C PRO A 270 18.16 -12.25 -25.67
N TYR A 271 18.39 -12.79 -24.47
CA TYR A 271 19.17 -12.14 -23.42
C TYR A 271 20.68 -12.24 -23.63
N LYS A 272 21.16 -13.11 -24.54
CA LYS A 272 22.58 -13.21 -24.91
C LYS A 272 23.51 -13.35 -23.70
N LEU A 273 23.09 -14.16 -22.72
CA LEU A 273 23.86 -14.40 -21.50
C LEU A 273 25.27 -14.89 -21.85
N ALA A 274 26.25 -14.38 -21.11
CA ALA A 274 27.63 -14.82 -21.28
C ALA A 274 27.80 -16.27 -20.77
N PRO A 275 28.68 -17.10 -21.37
CA PRO A 275 28.84 -18.50 -20.97
C PRO A 275 29.18 -18.70 -19.50
N ASP A 276 30.08 -17.87 -18.97
CA ASP A 276 30.46 -17.81 -17.56
C ASP A 276 29.28 -17.47 -16.63
N LEU A 277 28.41 -16.54 -17.04
CA LEU A 277 27.16 -16.24 -16.31
C LEU A 277 26.18 -17.44 -16.35
N LEU A 278 26.05 -18.10 -17.49
CA LEU A 278 25.20 -19.30 -17.61
C LEU A 278 25.69 -20.44 -16.72
N ASP A 279 26.99 -20.69 -16.69
CA ASP A 279 27.61 -21.71 -15.85
C ASP A 279 27.41 -21.37 -14.37
N PHE A 280 27.61 -20.10 -13.98
CA PHE A 280 27.39 -19.64 -12.62
C PHE A 280 25.94 -19.84 -12.14
N LEU A 281 24.94 -19.42 -12.94
CA LEU A 281 23.52 -19.53 -12.56
C LEU A 281 23.01 -20.98 -12.54
N GLN A 282 23.69 -21.91 -13.21
CA GLN A 282 23.40 -23.35 -13.16
C GLN A 282 24.18 -24.07 -12.03
N GLY A 283 25.25 -23.46 -11.51
CA GLY A 283 26.03 -23.98 -10.40
C GLY A 283 25.29 -23.93 -9.06
N ALA A 284 25.75 -24.71 -8.07
CA ALA A 284 25.11 -24.79 -6.75
C ALA A 284 25.41 -23.58 -5.84
N GLN A 285 26.60 -22.98 -5.97
CA GLN A 285 27.05 -21.84 -5.17
C GLN A 285 26.72 -20.54 -5.91
N ARG A 286 25.68 -19.84 -5.45
CA ARG A 286 25.16 -18.61 -6.08
C ARG A 286 25.11 -17.42 -5.12
N ARG A 287 25.71 -17.57 -3.95
CA ARG A 287 25.86 -16.51 -2.95
C ARG A 287 27.30 -16.01 -2.99
N ILE A 288 27.44 -14.69 -3.04
CA ILE A 288 28.72 -13.99 -3.02
C ILE A 288 28.73 -13.16 -1.75
N GLU A 289 29.66 -13.48 -0.84
CA GLU A 289 29.94 -12.63 0.32
C GLU A 289 30.74 -11.41 -0.12
N LEU A 290 30.40 -10.24 0.41
CA LEU A 290 30.97 -8.95 0.05
C LEU A 290 31.59 -8.34 1.33
N PRO A 291 32.82 -8.73 1.71
CA PRO A 291 33.48 -8.13 2.85
C PRO A 291 33.70 -6.64 2.61
N ASP A 292 33.53 -5.84 3.65
CA ASP A 292 33.69 -4.38 3.62
C ASP A 292 32.78 -3.67 2.60
N CYS A 293 31.59 -4.24 2.37
CA CYS A 293 30.54 -3.67 1.52
C CYS A 293 29.22 -3.60 2.28
N ASP A 294 28.52 -2.48 2.16
CA ASP A 294 27.27 -2.23 2.90
C ASP A 294 26.15 -3.21 2.52
N PHE A 295 26.21 -3.80 1.32
CA PHE A 295 25.31 -4.87 0.93
C PHE A 295 25.53 -6.17 1.73
N GLY A 296 26.74 -6.42 2.23
CA GLY A 296 27.12 -7.64 2.95
C GLY A 296 27.21 -8.90 2.08
N PHE A 297 26.20 -9.19 1.26
CA PHE A 297 26.20 -10.28 0.30
C PHE A 297 25.27 -9.98 -0.88
N VAL A 298 25.48 -10.68 -1.99
CA VAL A 298 24.46 -10.83 -3.04
C VAL A 298 24.20 -12.31 -3.24
N GLU A 299 22.93 -12.68 -3.26
CA GLU A 299 22.49 -14.02 -3.62
C GLU A 299 21.75 -14.00 -4.94
N PHE A 300 22.12 -14.90 -5.85
CA PHE A 300 21.57 -15.01 -7.19
C PHE A 300 20.53 -16.12 -7.29
N PHE A 301 19.51 -15.89 -8.11
CA PHE A 301 18.57 -16.93 -8.51
C PHE A 301 19.29 -18.07 -9.23
N ALA A 302 18.74 -19.30 -9.14
CA ALA A 302 19.07 -20.31 -10.14
C ALA A 302 18.60 -19.83 -11.52
N LEU A 303 19.23 -20.31 -12.59
CA LEU A 303 18.88 -19.88 -13.96
C LEU A 303 17.37 -19.99 -14.26
N THR A 304 16.73 -21.06 -13.78
CA THR A 304 15.29 -21.33 -13.92
C THR A 304 14.40 -20.32 -13.21
N ASP A 305 14.90 -19.63 -12.19
CA ASP A 305 14.13 -18.73 -11.34
C ASP A 305 14.45 -17.25 -11.59
N THR A 306 15.36 -16.93 -12.51
CA THR A 306 15.63 -15.54 -12.94
C THR A 306 14.35 -14.85 -13.44
N VAL A 307 14.27 -13.53 -13.36
CA VAL A 307 13.02 -12.80 -13.66
C VAL A 307 13.19 -11.84 -14.84
N PRO A 308 12.53 -12.08 -16.00
CA PRO A 308 12.50 -11.13 -17.11
C PRO A 308 11.73 -9.87 -16.72
N MET A 309 12.35 -8.69 -16.80
CA MET A 309 11.71 -7.45 -16.35
C MET A 309 12.07 -6.24 -17.22
N LYS A 310 11.49 -5.07 -16.88
CA LYS A 310 11.83 -3.78 -17.48
C LYS A 310 12.42 -2.84 -16.42
N ALA A 311 13.66 -2.41 -16.65
CA ALA A 311 14.28 -1.30 -15.92
C ALA A 311 14.07 -0.02 -16.74
N GLY A 312 13.07 0.78 -16.38
CA GLY A 312 12.58 1.90 -17.20
C GLY A 312 12.16 1.43 -18.60
N ARG A 313 12.93 1.82 -19.64
CA ARG A 313 12.70 1.39 -21.04
C ARG A 313 13.57 0.20 -21.47
N LYS A 314 14.45 -0.29 -20.60
CA LYS A 314 15.42 -1.34 -20.91
C LYS A 314 14.81 -2.71 -20.56
N LYS A 315 14.87 -3.66 -21.50
CA LYS A 315 14.55 -5.07 -21.23
C LYS A 315 15.77 -5.70 -20.56
N VAL A 316 15.62 -6.17 -19.33
CA VAL A 316 16.70 -6.75 -18.53
C VAL A 316 16.25 -8.07 -17.91
N LEU A 317 17.21 -8.84 -17.39
CA LEU A 317 16.95 -10.08 -16.66
C LEU A 317 17.43 -9.90 -15.23
N ARG A 318 16.54 -9.93 -14.25
CA ARG A 318 16.91 -9.93 -12.83
C ARG A 318 17.68 -11.20 -12.51
N LEU A 319 18.88 -11.00 -11.97
CA LEU A 319 19.81 -12.05 -11.58
C LEU A 319 19.81 -12.26 -10.07
N SER A 320 19.78 -11.18 -9.28
CA SER A 320 19.81 -11.30 -7.83
C SER A 320 18.44 -11.67 -7.27
N ARG A 321 18.48 -12.65 -6.36
CA ARG A 321 17.42 -13.02 -5.44
C ARG A 321 17.37 -12.05 -4.27
N SER A 322 18.51 -11.72 -3.68
CA SER A 322 18.63 -10.83 -2.51
C SER A 322 19.96 -10.09 -2.56
N SER A 323 19.96 -8.83 -2.12
CA SER A 323 21.16 -7.97 -2.07
C SER A 323 21.41 -7.50 -0.63
N GLY A 324 21.38 -8.42 0.33
CA GLY A 324 21.48 -8.12 1.76
C GLY A 324 20.44 -7.11 2.25
N ASP A 325 20.89 -6.04 2.89
CA ASP A 325 20.03 -5.03 3.51
C ASP A 325 19.39 -4.05 2.50
N TYR A 326 19.84 -4.06 1.24
CA TYR A 326 19.30 -3.21 0.17
C TYR A 326 18.25 -3.99 -0.65
N SER A 327 17.02 -4.07 -0.12
CA SER A 327 15.94 -4.82 -0.75
C SER A 327 15.49 -4.27 -2.11
N ASP A 328 15.63 -2.96 -2.32
CA ASP A 328 15.11 -2.28 -3.50
C ASP A 328 16.14 -2.21 -4.65
N THR A 329 17.39 -2.59 -4.40
CA THR A 329 18.46 -2.61 -5.39
C THR A 329 18.75 -4.04 -5.86
N VAL A 330 18.37 -4.34 -7.10
CA VAL A 330 18.54 -5.68 -7.70
C VAL A 330 19.61 -5.67 -8.78
N LEU A 331 20.40 -6.76 -8.87
CA LEU A 331 21.33 -6.95 -9.97
C LEU A 331 20.60 -7.54 -11.17
N VAL A 332 20.87 -6.96 -12.33
CA VAL A 332 20.22 -7.30 -13.59
C VAL A 332 21.25 -7.52 -14.69
N TRP A 333 20.89 -8.30 -15.70
CA TRP A 333 21.66 -8.45 -16.92
C TRP A 333 21.07 -7.61 -18.05
N ASN A 334 21.92 -6.81 -18.69
CA ASN A 334 21.57 -6.03 -19.86
C ASN A 334 21.99 -6.76 -21.15
N PRO A 335 21.04 -7.24 -21.95
CA PRO A 335 21.36 -7.99 -23.17
C PRO A 335 21.90 -7.12 -24.32
N LYS A 336 21.75 -5.79 -24.24
CA LYS A 336 22.27 -4.86 -25.26
C LYS A 336 23.75 -4.62 -25.09
N THR A 337 24.19 -4.38 -23.86
CA THR A 337 25.60 -4.08 -23.53
C THR A 337 26.36 -5.33 -23.09
N ARG A 338 25.64 -6.42 -22.79
CA ARG A 338 26.18 -7.69 -22.27
C ARG A 338 26.95 -7.48 -20.97
N ARG A 339 26.35 -6.69 -20.09
CA ARG A 339 26.90 -6.30 -18.79
C ARG A 339 25.93 -6.65 -17.67
N ILE A 340 26.48 -6.90 -16.49
CA ILE A 340 25.72 -6.82 -15.25
C ILE A 340 25.51 -5.33 -14.93
N GLY A 341 24.32 -5.01 -14.44
CA GLY A 341 23.93 -3.69 -13.99
C GLY A 341 23.11 -3.80 -12.72
N TYR A 342 22.67 -2.65 -12.19
CA TYR A 342 21.69 -2.59 -11.11
C TYR A 342 20.40 -1.89 -11.58
N TRP A 343 19.32 -2.22 -10.90
CA TRP A 343 18.07 -1.48 -10.95
C TRP A 343 17.64 -1.19 -9.52
N ASP A 344 17.59 0.10 -9.18
CA ASP A 344 16.98 0.60 -7.95
C ASP A 344 15.49 0.81 -8.22
N ILE A 345 14.67 -0.02 -7.57
CA ILE A 345 13.22 -0.02 -7.71
C ILE A 345 12.60 1.23 -7.07
N GLU A 346 13.16 1.72 -5.97
CA GLU A 346 12.66 2.88 -5.22
C GLU A 346 12.88 4.17 -6.02
N HIS A 347 14.08 4.36 -6.55
CA HIS A 347 14.47 5.55 -7.29
C HIS A 347 14.20 5.45 -8.80
N GLU A 348 13.71 4.31 -9.29
CA GLU A 348 13.57 3.98 -10.72
C GLU A 348 14.89 4.24 -11.50
N GLU A 349 16.03 3.91 -10.88
CA GLU A 349 17.37 4.23 -11.37
C GLU A 349 18.09 2.98 -11.92
N TYR A 350 18.81 3.17 -13.03
CA TYR A 350 19.53 2.10 -13.71
C TYR A 350 20.98 2.48 -13.99
N GLY A 351 21.91 1.54 -13.80
CA GLY A 351 23.29 1.69 -14.26
C GLY A 351 23.93 0.37 -14.72
N ASP A 352 24.71 0.42 -15.80
CA ASP A 352 25.59 -0.69 -16.21
C ASP A 352 26.85 -0.68 -15.32
N ILE A 353 27.20 -1.82 -14.73
CA ILE A 353 28.33 -1.94 -13.81
C ILE A 353 29.59 -2.40 -14.57
N ALA A 354 29.58 -3.64 -15.07
CA ALA A 354 30.75 -4.28 -15.68
C ALA A 354 30.37 -5.51 -16.52
N THR A 355 31.34 -6.15 -17.18
CA THR A 355 31.12 -7.52 -17.67
C THR A 355 30.94 -8.47 -16.48
N PHE A 356 30.31 -9.64 -16.69
CA PHE A 356 30.15 -10.60 -15.60
C PHE A 356 31.50 -11.06 -15.04
N GLN A 357 32.47 -11.35 -15.92
CA GLN A 357 33.82 -11.71 -15.53
C GLN A 357 34.51 -10.63 -14.66
N ASP A 358 34.43 -9.35 -15.08
CA ASP A 358 35.04 -8.24 -14.32
C ASP A 358 34.34 -8.04 -12.97
N PHE A 359 33.02 -8.15 -12.93
CA PHE A 359 32.25 -8.10 -11.69
C PHE A 359 32.70 -9.18 -10.71
N MET A 360 32.83 -10.43 -11.18
CA MET A 360 33.25 -11.56 -10.36
C MET A 360 34.70 -11.46 -9.88
N ALA A 361 35.55 -10.67 -10.55
CA ALA A 361 36.92 -10.43 -10.10
C ALA A 361 37.01 -9.50 -8.89
N ALA A 362 36.04 -8.59 -8.71
CA ALA A 362 36.01 -7.63 -7.61
C ALA A 362 34.57 -7.23 -7.21
N PRO A 363 33.73 -8.16 -6.73
CA PRO A 363 32.29 -7.91 -6.57
C PRO A 363 32.00 -6.85 -5.48
N ALA A 364 32.71 -6.89 -4.35
CA ALA A 364 32.53 -5.91 -3.27
C ALA A 364 32.86 -4.47 -3.71
N LEU A 365 33.92 -4.29 -4.51
CA LEU A 365 34.28 -2.99 -5.09
C LEU A 365 33.14 -2.45 -5.96
N HIS A 366 32.60 -3.29 -6.84
CA HIS A 366 31.50 -2.87 -7.72
C HIS A 366 30.23 -2.56 -6.95
N MET A 367 29.89 -3.33 -5.94
CA MET A 367 28.70 -3.08 -5.11
C MET A 367 28.84 -1.82 -4.26
N ASN A 368 30.03 -1.51 -3.73
CA ASN A 368 30.27 -0.22 -3.04
C ASN A 368 30.05 0.97 -3.98
N ARG A 369 30.56 0.89 -5.21
CA ARG A 369 30.30 1.92 -6.22
C ARG A 369 28.83 2.09 -6.59
N VAL A 370 28.04 1.01 -6.52
CA VAL A 370 26.58 1.10 -6.66
C VAL A 370 25.98 1.85 -5.48
N ALA A 371 26.36 1.52 -4.24
CA ALA A 371 25.92 2.26 -3.04
C ALA A 371 26.32 3.75 -3.08
N ASP A 372 27.50 4.05 -3.62
CA ASP A 372 28.03 5.41 -3.77
C ASP A 372 27.41 6.17 -4.97
N GLY A 373 26.57 5.53 -5.78
CA GLY A 373 25.91 6.14 -6.94
C GLY A 373 26.84 6.40 -8.13
N GLU A 374 28.03 5.79 -8.18
CA GLU A 374 29.03 6.04 -9.24
C GLU A 374 28.60 5.54 -10.63
N TYR A 375 27.61 4.66 -10.70
CA TYR A 375 27.12 4.03 -11.93
C TYR A 375 25.79 4.62 -12.46
N SER A 376 25.26 5.65 -11.80
CA SER A 376 24.02 6.32 -12.18
C SER A 376 24.10 6.91 -13.60
N GLU A 377 23.12 6.61 -14.47
CA GLU A 377 23.02 7.12 -15.84
C GLU A 377 22.09 8.33 -15.99
#